data_AF-A0A194PZ59-F1
#
_entry.id   AF-A0A194PZ59-F1
#
_cell.length_a   1.000
_cell.length_b   1.000
_cell.length_c   1.000
_cell.angle_alpha   90.00
_cell.angle_beta   90.00
_cell.angle_gamma   90.00
#
_symmetry.space_group_name_H-M   'P 1'
#
loop_
_entity.id
_entity.type
_entity.pdbx_description
1 polymer ?
#
loop_
_entity_poly.entity_id
_entity_poly.type
_entity_poly.pdbx_seq_one_letter_code
_entity_poly.pdbx_strand_id
1 'polypeptide(L)'
;MKRAYHYLKGRQRNAFPLVLLMSIGVVEHLGVLAARLPPSMSKILLGFGALVVVYIAWSAFSSESPKRLEIDQNEWWGPNELKGKQDTSIRPFKVQFTEEMIKDLRNRLKNHRPFTPPLEGIAFQYGFNTKAIEPWLKFWAEEYPFKEREAFFNKFPHYKTNIQGLDIHFMRIKPQVPAGVDVVPLIILHGWPGSVREFYEAIPLLTQQQPGYNFAFEVIAPSLPGFGFSDHLFEGNESAPLSPKDSN
;
A
#
# COMPACT_ATOMS: atom_id res chain seq x y z
N MET A 1 -1.35 -16.54 4.85
CA MET A 1 -0.61 -16.13 6.07
C MET A 1 -0.08 -17.29 6.94
N LYS A 2 -0.87 -18.32 7.31
CA LYS A 2 -0.38 -19.45 8.15
C LYS A 2 0.81 -20.24 7.54
N ARG A 3 0.93 -20.34 6.22
CA ARG A 3 2.08 -21.01 5.54
C ARG A 3 3.37 -20.19 5.56
N ALA A 4 3.29 -18.86 5.43
CA ALA A 4 4.45 -17.97 5.57
C ALA A 4 5.00 -17.95 7.00
N TYR A 5 4.10 -18.06 8.00
CA TYR A 5 4.47 -18.21 9.41
C TYR A 5 5.25 -19.51 9.68
N HIS A 6 4.85 -20.65 9.11
CA HIS A 6 5.61 -21.90 9.25
C HIS A 6 6.97 -21.85 8.54
N TYR A 7 7.06 -21.17 7.39
CA TYR A 7 8.30 -20.99 6.64
C TYR A 7 9.32 -20.12 7.41
N LEU A 8 8.87 -19.03 8.04
CA LEU A 8 9.72 -18.16 8.87
C LEU A 8 10.10 -18.81 10.22
N LYS A 9 9.19 -19.57 10.83
CA LYS A 9 9.44 -20.34 12.06
C LYS A 9 10.45 -21.48 11.84
N GLY A 10 10.46 -22.09 10.64
CA GLY A 10 11.49 -23.06 10.24
C GLY A 10 12.88 -22.45 10.07
N ARG A 11 12.96 -21.22 9.53
CA ARG A 11 14.24 -20.50 9.35
C ARG A 11 14.87 -20.04 10.68
N GLN A 12 14.04 -19.65 11.65
CA GLN A 12 14.47 -19.21 12.98
C GLN A 12 14.94 -20.36 13.90
N ARG A 13 14.28 -21.54 13.84
CA ARG A 13 14.82 -22.76 14.50
C ARG A 13 16.14 -23.24 13.89
N ASN A 14 16.38 -22.91 12.61
CA ASN A 14 17.58 -23.29 11.88
C ASN A 14 18.70 -22.24 11.90
N ALA A 15 18.48 -21.04 12.45
CA ALA A 15 19.54 -20.04 12.59
C ALA A 15 20.62 -20.47 13.60
N PHE A 16 20.21 -21.14 14.67
CA PHE A 16 21.13 -21.69 15.68
C PHE A 16 22.11 -22.72 15.09
N PRO A 17 21.67 -23.76 14.36
CA PRO A 17 22.60 -24.68 13.71
C PRO A 17 23.38 -24.04 12.56
N LEU A 18 22.86 -23.04 11.85
CA LEU A 18 23.61 -22.37 10.77
C LEU A 18 24.75 -21.48 11.30
N VAL A 19 24.53 -20.75 12.39
CA VAL A 19 25.57 -19.97 13.09
C VAL A 19 26.60 -20.91 13.72
N LEU A 20 26.17 -22.05 14.28
CA LEU A 20 27.07 -23.07 14.80
C LEU A 20 27.91 -23.72 13.67
N LEU A 21 27.30 -24.05 12.53
CA LEU A 21 27.99 -24.63 11.36
C LEU A 21 28.98 -23.65 10.72
N MET A 22 28.63 -22.36 10.60
CA MET A 22 29.57 -21.34 10.12
C MET A 22 30.71 -21.09 11.11
N SER A 23 30.43 -21.14 12.42
CA SER A 23 31.47 -21.10 13.46
C SER A 23 32.45 -22.28 13.35
N ILE A 24 31.95 -23.48 13.10
CA ILE A 24 32.78 -24.70 12.93
C ILE A 24 33.71 -24.57 11.72
N GLY A 25 33.18 -24.13 10.56
CA GLY A 25 33.99 -23.95 9.35
C GLY A 25 35.08 -22.88 9.48
N VAL A 26 34.81 -21.80 10.23
CA VAL A 26 35.81 -20.75 10.53
C VAL A 26 36.89 -21.27 11.49
N VAL A 27 36.53 -22.06 12.49
CA VAL A 27 37.47 -22.67 13.45
C VAL A 27 38.40 -23.68 12.76
N GLU A 28 37.88 -24.49 11.82
CA GLU A 28 38.72 -25.42 11.03
C GLU A 28 39.72 -24.68 10.14
N HIS A 29 39.29 -23.63 9.44
CA HIS A 29 40.17 -22.84 8.57
C HIS A 29 41.24 -22.08 9.35
N LEU A 30 40.88 -21.51 10.51
CA LEU A 30 41.81 -20.83 11.40
C LEU A 30 42.79 -21.82 12.05
N GLY A 31 42.38 -23.04 12.37
CA GLY A 31 43.25 -24.10 12.92
C GLY A 31 44.33 -24.54 11.92
N VAL A 32 43.99 -24.70 10.65
CA VAL A 32 44.94 -25.04 9.57
C VAL A 32 45.93 -23.90 9.32
N LEU A 33 45.48 -22.64 9.41
CA LEU A 33 46.34 -21.46 9.25
C LEU A 33 47.27 -21.25 10.46
N ALA A 34 46.75 -21.45 11.67
CA ALA A 34 47.48 -21.35 12.93
C ALA A 34 48.60 -22.40 13.07
N ALA A 35 48.44 -23.57 12.42
CA ALA A 35 49.46 -24.63 12.37
C ALA A 35 50.67 -24.30 11.48
N ARG A 36 50.57 -23.27 10.63
CA ARG A 36 51.64 -22.81 9.73
C ARG A 36 52.41 -21.58 10.25
N LEU A 37 52.06 -21.10 11.44
CA LEU A 37 52.59 -19.88 12.03
C LEU A 37 53.48 -20.17 13.25
N PRO A 38 54.42 -19.27 13.61
CA PRO A 38 55.20 -19.39 14.82
C PRO A 38 54.30 -19.47 16.08
N PRO A 39 54.73 -20.17 17.15
CA PRO A 39 53.88 -20.42 18.32
C PRO A 39 53.30 -19.17 19.00
N SER A 40 54.01 -18.04 18.93
CA SER A 40 53.55 -16.75 19.44
C SER A 40 52.39 -16.17 18.61
N MET A 41 52.45 -16.31 17.29
CA MET A 41 51.48 -15.75 16.34
C MET A 41 50.22 -16.63 16.24
N SER A 42 50.40 -17.95 16.35
CA SER A 42 49.32 -18.94 16.43
C SER A 42 48.39 -18.71 17.64
N LYS A 43 48.97 -18.41 18.81
CA LYS A 43 48.20 -18.06 20.03
C LYS A 43 47.38 -16.78 19.86
N ILE A 44 47.92 -15.77 19.18
CA ILE A 44 47.23 -14.50 18.90
C ILE A 44 46.04 -14.74 17.96
N LEU A 45 46.24 -15.52 16.89
CA LEU A 45 45.19 -15.83 15.91
C LEU A 45 44.04 -16.62 16.53
N LEU A 46 44.35 -17.63 17.35
CA LEU A 46 43.34 -18.42 18.07
C LEU A 46 42.58 -17.59 19.12
N GLY A 47 43.28 -16.69 19.83
CA GLY A 47 42.65 -15.76 20.78
C GLY A 47 41.68 -14.80 20.09
N PHE A 48 42.06 -14.25 18.93
CA PHE A 48 41.18 -13.39 18.13
C PHE A 48 39.97 -14.15 17.59
N GLY A 49 40.17 -15.38 17.08
CA GLY A 49 39.07 -16.24 16.62
C GLY A 49 38.06 -16.55 17.73
N ALA A 50 38.54 -16.85 18.95
CA ALA A 50 37.67 -17.07 20.10
C ALA A 50 36.85 -15.82 20.46
N LEU A 51 37.45 -14.63 20.40
CA LEU A 51 36.75 -13.37 20.65
C LEU A 51 35.67 -13.08 19.61
N VAL A 52 35.93 -13.38 18.32
CA VAL A 52 34.92 -13.23 17.25
C VAL A 52 33.74 -14.17 17.46
N VAL A 53 33.99 -15.43 17.84
CA VAL A 53 32.92 -16.40 18.14
C VAL A 53 32.11 -15.96 19.35
N VAL A 54 32.78 -15.50 20.43
CA VAL A 54 32.11 -14.95 21.61
C VAL A 54 31.27 -13.71 21.25
N TYR A 55 31.79 -12.83 20.41
CA TYR A 55 31.07 -11.64 19.94
C TYR A 55 29.86 -12.00 19.08
N ILE A 56 29.96 -12.95 18.16
CA ILE A 56 28.82 -13.41 17.34
C ILE A 56 27.77 -14.09 18.20
N ALA A 57 28.19 -14.93 19.16
CA ALA A 57 27.29 -15.59 20.09
C ALA A 57 26.59 -14.59 21.01
N TRP A 58 27.33 -13.61 21.54
CA TRP A 58 26.80 -12.50 22.32
C TRP A 58 25.84 -11.65 21.48
N SER A 59 26.22 -11.26 20.26
CA SER A 59 25.37 -10.45 19.36
C SER A 59 24.08 -11.18 18.99
N ALA A 60 24.13 -12.49 18.70
CA ALA A 60 22.94 -13.28 18.39
C ALA A 60 22.05 -13.53 19.62
N PHE A 61 22.62 -13.58 20.82
CA PHE A 61 21.88 -13.76 22.07
C PHE A 61 21.34 -12.44 22.62
N SER A 62 22.04 -11.33 22.38
CA SER A 62 21.70 -9.97 22.79
C SER A 62 20.90 -9.19 21.75
N SER A 63 20.75 -9.70 20.53
CA SER A 63 19.78 -9.16 19.57
C SER A 63 18.38 -9.45 20.10
N GLU A 64 17.74 -8.44 20.67
CA GLU A 64 16.32 -8.52 21.01
C GLU A 64 15.54 -8.89 19.75
N SER A 65 14.68 -9.91 19.84
CA SER A 65 13.72 -10.15 18.78
C SER A 65 12.92 -8.87 18.58
N PRO A 66 12.74 -8.38 17.34
CA PRO A 66 11.92 -7.20 17.11
C PRO A 66 10.58 -7.41 17.82
N LYS A 67 10.19 -6.42 18.64
CA LYS A 67 8.94 -6.48 19.39
C LYS A 67 7.81 -6.84 18.43
N ARG A 68 6.97 -7.80 18.83
CA ARG A 68 5.79 -8.15 18.05
C ARG A 68 4.99 -6.86 17.86
N LEU A 69 4.64 -6.55 16.61
CA LEU A 69 3.72 -5.46 16.31
C LEU A 69 2.40 -5.73 17.05
N GLU A 70 2.10 -4.89 18.04
CA GLU A 70 0.78 -4.85 18.67
C GLU A 70 -0.15 -4.16 17.67
N ILE A 71 -1.16 -4.88 17.20
CA ILE A 71 -2.13 -4.34 16.25
C ILE A 71 -3.27 -3.77 17.08
N ASP A 72 -3.29 -2.45 17.26
CA ASP A 72 -4.44 -1.77 17.82
C ASP A 72 -5.57 -1.72 16.78
N GLN A 73 -6.60 -2.52 17.01
CA GLN A 73 -7.77 -2.58 16.12
C GLN A 73 -8.67 -1.35 16.26
N ASN A 74 -8.49 -0.54 17.31
CA ASN A 74 -9.31 0.63 17.63
C ASN A 74 -8.51 1.93 17.53
N GLU A 75 -7.36 1.90 16.88
CA GLU A 75 -6.56 3.10 16.64
C GLU A 75 -7.40 4.17 15.95
N TRP A 76 -7.26 5.43 16.36
CA TRP A 76 -8.10 6.53 15.89
C TRP A 76 -7.31 7.45 14.97
N TRP A 77 -7.82 7.70 13.77
CA TRP A 77 -7.13 8.42 12.70
C TRP A 77 -7.79 9.75 12.32
N GLY A 78 -8.99 10.00 12.82
CA GLY A 78 -9.72 11.26 12.62
C GLY A 78 -9.44 12.31 13.69
N PRO A 79 -10.14 13.45 13.63
CA PRO A 79 -10.06 14.48 14.66
C PRO A 79 -10.43 13.92 16.04
N ASN A 80 -9.65 14.28 17.07
CA ASN A 80 -9.79 13.72 18.42
C ASN A 80 -11.12 14.10 19.08
N GLU A 81 -11.65 15.28 18.76
CA GLU A 81 -12.93 15.80 19.25
C GLU A 81 -14.14 14.97 18.81
N LEU A 82 -14.00 14.17 17.75
CA LEU A 82 -15.04 13.26 17.24
C LEU A 82 -14.98 11.87 17.89
N LYS A 83 -13.92 11.55 18.63
CA LYS A 83 -13.74 10.24 19.27
C LYS A 83 -14.87 10.00 20.29
N GLY A 84 -15.62 8.92 20.09
CA GLY A 84 -16.78 8.57 20.92
C GLY A 84 -18.09 9.27 20.52
N LYS A 85 -18.07 10.15 19.51
CA LYS A 85 -19.25 10.86 18.98
C LYS A 85 -19.54 10.56 17.52
N GLN A 86 -18.90 9.52 16.97
CA GLN A 86 -18.95 9.21 15.55
C GLN A 86 -20.29 8.60 15.12
N ASP A 87 -20.74 9.00 13.92
CA ASP A 87 -21.86 8.36 13.24
C ASP A 87 -21.36 7.12 12.46
N THR A 88 -21.77 5.94 12.93
CA THR A 88 -21.41 4.64 12.35
C THR A 88 -22.40 4.16 11.29
N SER A 89 -23.40 4.97 10.92
CA SER A 89 -24.34 4.63 9.86
C SER A 89 -23.65 4.53 8.48
N ILE A 90 -24.26 3.77 7.59
CA ILE A 90 -23.86 3.70 6.18
C ILE A 90 -24.74 4.68 5.40
N ARG A 91 -24.14 5.78 4.95
CA ARG A 91 -24.84 6.91 4.33
C ARG A 91 -24.68 6.86 2.80
N PRO A 92 -25.75 7.01 2.02
CA PRO A 92 -25.64 7.17 0.56
C PRO A 92 -24.76 8.38 0.21
N PHE A 93 -23.96 8.24 -0.84
CA PHE A 93 -23.10 9.30 -1.37
C PHE A 93 -23.37 9.48 -2.86
N LYS A 94 -23.25 10.72 -3.35
CA LYS A 94 -23.31 11.03 -4.79
C LYS A 94 -22.12 11.87 -5.17
N VAL A 95 -21.44 11.49 -6.24
CA VAL A 95 -20.37 12.28 -6.85
C VAL A 95 -20.99 13.52 -7.49
N GLN A 96 -20.42 14.68 -7.23
CA GLN A 96 -20.87 15.96 -7.79
C GLN A 96 -19.67 16.77 -8.29
N PHE A 97 -19.78 17.28 -9.50
CA PHE A 97 -18.86 18.21 -10.13
C PHE A 97 -19.55 19.57 -10.20
N THR A 98 -19.30 20.42 -9.20
CA THR A 98 -19.96 21.73 -9.13
C THR A 98 -19.54 22.63 -10.30
N GLU A 99 -20.46 23.46 -10.78
CA GLU A 99 -20.19 24.40 -11.87
C GLU A 99 -19.03 25.36 -11.51
N GLU A 100 -18.89 25.73 -10.23
CA GLU A 100 -17.78 26.53 -9.72
C GLU A 100 -16.44 25.80 -9.89
N MET A 101 -16.34 24.53 -9.47
CA MET A 101 -15.14 23.72 -9.62
C MET A 101 -14.79 23.52 -11.11
N ILE A 102 -15.78 23.24 -11.96
CA ILE A 102 -15.58 23.08 -13.40
C ILE A 102 -15.07 24.39 -14.02
N LYS A 103 -15.65 25.53 -13.63
CA LYS A 103 -15.23 26.85 -14.12
C LYS A 103 -13.80 27.18 -13.69
N ASP A 104 -13.44 26.96 -12.43
CA ASP A 104 -12.08 27.17 -11.93
C ASP A 104 -11.07 26.28 -12.65
N LEU A 105 -11.38 24.98 -12.81
CA LEU A 105 -10.55 24.04 -13.55
C LEU A 105 -10.30 24.52 -14.99
N ARG A 106 -11.38 24.87 -15.73
CA ARG A 106 -11.27 25.37 -17.09
C ARG A 106 -10.42 26.64 -17.17
N ASN A 107 -10.55 27.54 -16.20
CA ASN A 107 -9.74 28.75 -16.15
C ASN A 107 -8.25 28.44 -15.93
N ARG A 108 -7.91 27.49 -15.05
CA ARG A 108 -6.52 27.06 -14.82
C ARG A 108 -5.92 26.37 -16.04
N LEU A 109 -6.70 25.50 -16.68
CA LEU A 109 -6.28 24.79 -17.89
C LEU A 109 -6.05 25.73 -19.08
N LYS A 110 -6.76 26.87 -19.17
CA LYS A 110 -6.58 27.86 -20.24
C LYS A 110 -5.46 28.86 -19.98
N ASN A 111 -5.16 29.14 -18.72
CA ASN A 111 -4.16 30.14 -18.32
C ASN A 111 -2.86 29.51 -17.81
N HIS A 112 -2.50 28.33 -18.31
CA HIS A 112 -1.21 27.72 -17.99
C HIS A 112 -0.06 28.49 -18.66
N ARG A 113 1.15 28.31 -18.13
CA ARG A 113 2.36 28.87 -18.74
C ARG A 113 2.74 28.07 -19.99
N PRO A 114 3.42 28.68 -20.97
CA PRO A 114 4.01 27.95 -22.08
C PRO A 114 4.99 26.87 -21.60
N PHE A 115 4.94 25.69 -22.23
CA PHE A 115 5.84 24.59 -21.92
C PHE A 115 7.16 24.70 -22.71
N THR A 116 8.26 24.24 -22.11
CA THR A 116 9.54 24.10 -22.83
C THR A 116 9.41 23.06 -23.96
N PRO A 117 9.88 23.37 -25.17
CA PRO A 117 9.88 22.39 -26.27
C PRO A 117 10.66 21.13 -25.92
N PRO A 118 10.21 19.93 -26.36
CA PRO A 118 10.92 18.69 -26.08
C PRO A 118 12.11 18.52 -27.04
N LEU A 119 13.06 17.66 -26.69
CA LEU A 119 14.08 17.21 -27.63
C LEU A 119 13.44 16.52 -28.85
N GLU A 120 14.13 16.55 -29.98
CA GLU A 120 13.66 15.90 -31.20
C GLU A 120 13.77 14.37 -31.11
N GLY A 121 12.75 13.65 -31.59
CA GLY A 121 12.79 12.19 -31.74
C GLY A 121 12.71 11.34 -30.45
N ILE A 122 12.67 11.93 -29.26
CA ILE A 122 12.77 11.18 -27.98
C ILE A 122 11.44 10.60 -27.44
N ALA A 123 10.30 10.89 -28.07
CA ALA A 123 8.97 10.52 -27.58
C ALA A 123 8.80 10.80 -26.07
N PHE A 124 8.65 9.78 -25.23
CA PHE A 124 8.44 9.88 -23.77
C PHE A 124 9.67 9.46 -22.93
N GLN A 125 10.85 9.30 -23.53
CA GLN A 125 12.04 8.80 -22.82
C GLN A 125 12.52 9.72 -21.69
N TYR A 126 12.18 11.02 -21.74
CA TYR A 126 12.52 12.01 -20.71
C TYR A 126 11.29 12.42 -19.88
N GLY A 127 10.28 11.55 -19.79
CA GLY A 127 9.00 11.84 -19.17
C GLY A 127 7.96 12.32 -20.18
N PHE A 128 6.95 13.05 -19.69
CA PHE A 128 5.81 13.42 -20.52
C PHE A 128 6.23 14.39 -21.65
N ASN A 129 5.91 14.04 -22.90
CA ASN A 129 6.26 14.86 -24.04
C ASN A 129 5.40 16.13 -24.10
N THR A 130 6.02 17.31 -24.07
CA THR A 130 5.27 18.59 -24.02
C THR A 130 4.46 18.87 -25.28
N LYS A 131 4.82 18.32 -26.45
CA LYS A 131 3.97 18.39 -27.66
C LYS A 131 2.66 17.61 -27.52
N ALA A 132 2.61 16.61 -26.62
CA ALA A 132 1.39 15.85 -26.38
C ALA A 132 0.42 16.60 -25.45
N ILE A 133 0.89 17.51 -24.58
CA ILE A 133 0.09 18.13 -23.52
C ILE A 133 -1.04 19.01 -24.07
N GLU A 134 -0.76 19.83 -25.09
CA GLU A 134 -1.71 20.81 -25.66
C GLU A 134 -3.06 20.17 -26.06
N PRO A 135 -3.10 19.07 -26.85
CA PRO A 135 -4.35 18.34 -27.11
C PRO A 135 -5.11 17.90 -25.86
N TRP A 136 -4.41 17.42 -24.81
CA TRP A 136 -5.06 16.98 -23.56
C TRP A 136 -5.68 18.14 -22.81
N LEU A 137 -4.97 19.27 -22.68
CA LEU A 137 -5.48 20.46 -22.00
C LEU A 137 -6.70 21.03 -22.72
N LYS A 138 -6.62 21.13 -24.05
CA LYS A 138 -7.73 21.61 -24.88
C LYS A 138 -8.96 20.72 -24.72
N PHE A 139 -8.80 19.40 -24.90
CA PHE A 139 -9.91 18.46 -24.74
C PHE A 139 -10.54 18.57 -23.35
N TRP A 140 -9.72 18.62 -22.29
CA TRP A 140 -10.23 18.68 -20.93
C TRP A 140 -10.95 20.01 -20.63
N ALA A 141 -10.44 21.14 -21.14
CA ALA A 141 -11.04 22.44 -20.92
C ALA A 141 -12.33 22.64 -21.71
N GLU A 142 -12.41 22.12 -22.94
CA GLU A 142 -13.44 22.49 -23.92
C GLU A 142 -14.43 21.37 -24.21
N GLU A 143 -13.97 20.13 -24.31
CA GLU A 143 -14.73 19.03 -24.89
C GLU A 143 -15.16 17.97 -23.87
N TYR A 144 -14.46 17.85 -22.74
CA TYR A 144 -14.76 16.84 -21.73
C TYR A 144 -16.16 17.02 -21.12
N PRO A 145 -17.07 16.03 -21.26
CA PRO A 145 -18.48 16.22 -20.93
C PRO A 145 -18.75 15.98 -19.44
N PHE A 146 -18.40 16.95 -18.58
CA PHE A 146 -18.48 16.81 -17.12
C PHE A 146 -19.82 16.27 -16.60
N LYS A 147 -20.96 16.74 -17.14
CA LYS A 147 -22.29 16.27 -16.72
C LYS A 147 -22.53 14.80 -17.05
N GLU A 148 -22.10 14.35 -18.22
CA GLU A 148 -22.19 12.93 -18.58
C GLU A 148 -21.25 12.07 -17.72
N ARG A 149 -20.09 12.61 -17.36
CA ARG A 149 -19.11 11.89 -16.53
C ARG A 149 -19.59 11.79 -15.09
N GLU A 150 -20.21 12.83 -14.55
CA GLU A 150 -20.88 12.78 -13.24
C GLU A 150 -21.98 11.72 -13.22
N ALA A 151 -22.83 11.69 -14.25
CA ALA A 151 -23.86 10.66 -14.40
C ALA A 151 -23.25 9.25 -14.51
N PHE A 152 -22.15 9.11 -15.25
CA PHE A 152 -21.41 7.86 -15.36
C PHE A 152 -20.85 7.40 -14.02
N PHE A 153 -20.24 8.30 -13.23
CA PHE A 153 -19.73 7.97 -11.90
C PHE A 153 -20.86 7.45 -11.01
N ASN A 154 -22.00 8.12 -11.01
CA ASN A 154 -23.16 7.77 -10.20
C ASN A 154 -24.02 6.61 -10.75
N LYS A 155 -23.58 5.90 -11.81
CA LYS A 155 -24.31 4.73 -12.32
C LYS A 155 -24.33 3.55 -11.31
N PHE A 156 -23.36 3.52 -10.40
CA PHE A 156 -23.30 2.55 -9.31
C PHE A 156 -23.59 3.21 -7.97
N PRO A 157 -24.10 2.46 -6.97
CA PRO A 157 -24.33 3.00 -5.63
C PRO A 157 -23.02 3.29 -4.90
N HIS A 158 -22.89 4.52 -4.39
CA HIS A 158 -21.79 4.95 -3.53
C HIS A 158 -22.30 5.19 -2.11
N TYR A 159 -21.41 4.96 -1.14
CA TYR A 159 -21.69 5.15 0.27
C TYR A 159 -20.49 5.76 0.99
N LYS A 160 -20.75 6.33 2.17
CA LYS A 160 -19.75 6.68 3.17
C LYS A 160 -20.14 6.09 4.52
N THR A 161 -19.15 5.72 5.32
CA THR A 161 -19.34 5.36 6.72
C THR A 161 -18.08 5.72 7.52
N ASN A 162 -18.24 6.05 8.80
CA ASN A 162 -17.10 6.41 9.63
C ASN A 162 -16.40 5.15 10.14
N ILE A 163 -15.11 5.00 9.84
CA ILE A 163 -14.25 3.93 10.35
C ILE A 163 -13.05 4.59 11.02
N GLN A 164 -12.90 4.35 12.33
CA GLN A 164 -11.77 4.84 13.10
C GLN A 164 -11.53 6.36 12.97
N GLY A 165 -12.60 7.14 12.81
CA GLY A 165 -12.55 8.60 12.72
C GLY A 165 -12.49 9.16 11.30
N LEU A 166 -12.40 8.31 10.28
CA LEU A 166 -12.37 8.73 8.88
C LEU A 166 -13.67 8.34 8.18
N ASP A 167 -14.25 9.26 7.40
CA ASP A 167 -15.32 8.89 6.47
C ASP A 167 -14.73 8.15 5.26
N ILE A 168 -14.95 6.84 5.24
CA ILE A 168 -14.48 5.97 4.16
C ILE A 168 -15.56 5.86 3.09
N HIS A 169 -15.22 6.29 1.89
CA HIS A 169 -16.04 6.12 0.70
C HIS A 169 -15.87 4.71 0.12
N PHE A 170 -16.98 4.12 -0.33
CA PHE A 170 -16.96 2.87 -1.09
C PHE A 170 -18.12 2.76 -2.07
N MET A 171 -17.89 2.05 -3.17
CA MET A 171 -18.97 1.52 -4.01
C MET A 171 -19.40 0.15 -3.51
N ARG A 172 -20.71 -0.13 -3.55
CA ARG A 172 -21.26 -1.46 -3.25
C ARG A 172 -22.28 -1.85 -4.31
N ILE A 173 -22.00 -2.93 -5.03
CA ILE A 173 -22.86 -3.43 -6.10
C ILE A 173 -23.29 -4.84 -5.73
N LYS A 174 -24.59 -4.98 -5.44
CA LYS A 174 -25.23 -6.28 -5.20
C LYS A 174 -25.68 -6.88 -6.53
N PRO A 175 -25.30 -8.13 -6.84
CA PRO A 175 -25.74 -8.79 -8.06
C PRO A 175 -27.23 -9.13 -7.95
N GLN A 176 -27.94 -9.11 -9.07
CA GLN A 176 -29.31 -9.62 -9.17
C GLN A 176 -29.22 -11.02 -9.77
N VAL A 177 -29.38 -12.05 -8.93
CA VAL A 177 -29.22 -13.46 -9.34
C VAL A 177 -30.46 -14.29 -9.01
N PRO A 178 -30.76 -15.35 -9.79
CA PRO A 178 -31.83 -16.29 -9.49
C PRO A 178 -31.65 -16.99 -8.14
N ALA A 179 -32.74 -17.55 -7.63
CA ALA A 179 -32.68 -18.42 -6.45
C ALA A 179 -31.76 -19.62 -6.72
N GLY A 180 -30.95 -19.99 -5.72
CA GLY A 180 -29.97 -21.08 -5.83
C GLY A 180 -28.59 -20.66 -6.34
N VAL A 181 -28.38 -19.36 -6.59
CA VAL A 181 -27.06 -18.78 -6.90
C VAL A 181 -26.54 -18.06 -5.68
N ASP A 182 -25.31 -18.39 -5.26
CA ASP A 182 -24.67 -17.79 -4.10
C ASP A 182 -24.19 -16.36 -4.40
N VAL A 183 -24.31 -15.47 -3.42
CA VAL A 183 -23.75 -14.11 -3.50
C VAL A 183 -22.51 -14.05 -2.62
N VAL A 184 -21.34 -13.88 -3.24
CA VAL A 184 -20.05 -13.91 -2.55
C VAL A 184 -19.50 -12.48 -2.42
N PRO A 185 -19.21 -11.96 -1.21
CA PRO A 185 -18.65 -10.64 -1.05
C PRO A 185 -17.18 -10.61 -1.52
N LEU A 186 -16.87 -9.66 -2.39
CA LEU A 186 -15.53 -9.41 -2.91
C LEU A 186 -15.13 -7.96 -2.64
N ILE A 187 -14.05 -7.79 -1.86
CA ILE A 187 -13.39 -6.48 -1.70
C ILE A 187 -12.32 -6.35 -2.79
N ILE A 188 -12.40 -5.30 -3.60
CA ILE A 188 -11.39 -4.95 -4.60
C ILE A 188 -10.73 -3.62 -4.24
N LEU A 189 -9.39 -3.61 -4.26
CA LEU A 189 -8.59 -2.47 -3.82
C LEU A 189 -7.81 -1.89 -5.00
N HIS A 190 -7.89 -0.58 -5.17
CA HIS A 190 -7.08 0.14 -6.15
C HIS A 190 -5.69 0.48 -5.58
N GLY A 191 -4.79 0.95 -6.44
CA GLY A 191 -3.46 1.43 -6.06
C GLY A 191 -3.28 2.93 -6.32
N TRP A 192 -2.02 3.35 -6.43
CA TRP A 192 -1.61 4.67 -6.92
C TRP A 192 -0.95 4.53 -8.30
N PRO A 193 -1.18 5.44 -9.27
CA PRO A 193 -1.99 6.68 -9.22
C PRO A 193 -3.47 6.45 -9.56
N GLY A 194 -3.99 5.27 -9.21
CA GLY A 194 -5.34 4.82 -9.54
C GLY A 194 -6.45 5.29 -8.60
N SER A 195 -7.65 4.75 -8.81
CA SER A 195 -8.83 4.99 -7.99
C SER A 195 -9.91 3.94 -8.27
N VAL A 196 -11.01 4.00 -7.52
CA VAL A 196 -12.22 3.19 -7.78
C VAL A 196 -12.74 3.28 -9.22
N ARG A 197 -12.36 4.33 -9.98
CA ARG A 197 -12.68 4.45 -11.41
C ARG A 197 -12.21 3.24 -12.20
N GLU A 198 -11.09 2.61 -11.85
CA GLU A 198 -10.50 1.48 -12.59
C GLU A 198 -11.43 0.27 -12.74
N PHE A 199 -12.42 0.14 -11.86
CA PHE A 199 -13.27 -1.04 -11.79
C PHE A 199 -14.58 -0.92 -12.57
N TYR A 200 -14.92 0.26 -13.10
CA TYR A 200 -16.26 0.56 -13.63
C TYR A 200 -16.72 -0.35 -14.77
N GLU A 201 -15.77 -0.84 -15.57
CA GLU A 201 -15.98 -1.72 -16.71
C GLU A 201 -15.93 -3.19 -16.30
N ALA A 202 -15.18 -3.53 -15.24
CA ALA A 202 -15.07 -4.88 -14.71
C ALA A 202 -16.26 -5.27 -13.83
N ILE A 203 -16.86 -4.31 -13.10
CA ILE A 203 -17.97 -4.55 -12.17
C ILE A 203 -19.11 -5.34 -12.80
N PRO A 204 -19.65 -4.99 -13.99
CA PRO A 204 -20.73 -5.77 -14.60
C PRO A 204 -20.36 -7.24 -14.82
N LEU A 205 -19.10 -7.52 -15.21
CA LEU A 205 -18.62 -8.88 -15.45
C LEU A 205 -18.48 -9.67 -14.15
N LEU A 206 -18.09 -9.01 -13.06
CA LEU A 206 -17.95 -9.61 -11.72
C LEU A 206 -19.31 -9.87 -11.06
N THR A 207 -20.28 -8.98 -11.26
CA THR A 207 -21.61 -9.05 -10.63
C THR A 207 -22.62 -9.85 -11.45
N GLN A 208 -22.25 -10.32 -12.64
CA GLN A 208 -23.07 -11.22 -13.45
C GLN A 208 -22.70 -12.67 -13.12
N GLN A 209 -23.71 -13.53 -12.93
CA GLN A 209 -23.46 -14.97 -12.85
C GLN A 209 -22.94 -15.48 -14.19
N GLN A 210 -21.77 -16.13 -14.17
CA GLN A 210 -21.16 -16.73 -15.35
C GLN A 210 -21.63 -18.18 -15.55
N PRO A 211 -21.82 -18.65 -16.80
CA PRO A 211 -22.15 -20.05 -17.07
C PRO A 211 -21.14 -21.01 -16.42
N GLY A 212 -21.64 -22.07 -15.77
CA GLY A 212 -20.81 -23.05 -15.07
C GLY A 212 -20.40 -22.65 -13.65
N TYR A 213 -20.75 -21.45 -13.20
CA TYR A 213 -20.57 -21.00 -11.81
C TYR A 213 -21.92 -20.84 -11.12
N ASN A 214 -22.02 -21.33 -9.87
CA ASN A 214 -23.20 -21.22 -9.03
C ASN A 214 -23.16 -19.99 -8.11
N PHE A 215 -22.35 -18.98 -8.44
CA PHE A 215 -22.23 -17.77 -7.64
C PHE A 215 -22.03 -16.52 -8.52
N ALA A 216 -22.30 -15.35 -7.94
CA ALA A 216 -21.90 -14.05 -8.46
C ALA A 216 -21.30 -13.20 -7.33
N PHE A 217 -20.46 -12.24 -7.68
CA PHE A 217 -19.85 -11.39 -6.67
C PHE A 217 -20.76 -10.22 -6.27
N GLU A 218 -20.88 -9.98 -4.97
CA GLU A 218 -21.20 -8.66 -4.44
C GLU A 218 -19.89 -7.88 -4.30
N VAL A 219 -19.75 -6.80 -5.06
CA VAL A 219 -18.51 -6.04 -5.12
C VAL A 219 -18.54 -4.89 -4.14
N ILE A 220 -17.50 -4.78 -3.31
CA ILE A 220 -17.19 -3.64 -2.47
C ILE A 220 -15.86 -3.04 -2.93
N ALA A 221 -15.89 -1.80 -3.41
CA ALA A 221 -14.69 -1.10 -3.90
C ALA A 221 -14.49 0.20 -3.09
N PRO A 222 -13.71 0.18 -2.00
CA PRO A 222 -13.43 1.36 -1.22
C PRO A 222 -12.42 2.28 -1.93
N SER A 223 -12.56 3.58 -1.71
CA SER A 223 -11.44 4.50 -1.87
C SER A 223 -10.52 4.36 -0.66
N LEU A 224 -9.22 4.16 -0.90
CA LEU A 224 -8.23 4.11 0.18
C LEU A 224 -8.22 5.42 1.00
N PRO A 225 -7.83 5.40 2.29
CA PRO A 225 -7.69 6.63 3.07
C PRO A 225 -6.80 7.66 2.36
N GLY A 226 -7.28 8.90 2.23
CA GLY A 226 -6.62 9.97 1.49
C GLY A 226 -6.76 9.90 -0.04
N PHE A 227 -7.50 8.92 -0.58
CA PHE A 227 -7.76 8.80 -2.01
C PHE A 227 -9.23 9.09 -2.33
N GLY A 228 -9.47 9.66 -3.52
CA GLY A 228 -10.81 9.85 -4.07
C GLY A 228 -11.71 10.64 -3.11
N PHE A 229 -12.77 9.99 -2.63
CA PHE A 229 -13.76 10.61 -1.74
C PHE A 229 -13.61 10.17 -0.27
N SER A 230 -12.58 9.41 0.09
CA SER A 230 -12.28 9.05 1.48
C SER A 230 -11.44 10.13 2.16
N ASP A 231 -11.67 10.33 3.45
CA ASP A 231 -10.87 11.29 4.23
C ASP A 231 -9.41 10.86 4.32
N HIS A 232 -8.52 11.84 4.47
CA HIS A 232 -7.11 11.64 4.79
C HIS A 232 -6.92 11.56 6.30
N LEU A 233 -5.75 11.05 6.74
CA LEU A 233 -5.42 11.02 8.16
C LEU A 233 -5.33 12.45 8.71
N PHE A 234 -5.87 12.66 9.91
CA PHE A 234 -5.81 13.96 10.57
C PHE A 234 -4.41 14.20 11.16
N GLU A 235 -3.78 15.32 10.81
CA GLU A 235 -2.40 15.65 11.21
C GLU A 235 -2.25 15.88 12.73
N GLY A 236 -3.32 16.10 13.50
CA GLY A 236 -3.24 16.26 14.96
C GLY A 236 -2.90 14.98 15.76
N ASN A 237 -2.63 13.86 15.09
CA ASN A 237 -2.18 12.58 15.66
C ASN A 237 -0.68 12.31 15.38
N GLU A 238 0.19 13.33 15.51
CA GLU A 238 1.66 13.16 15.38
C GLU A 238 2.31 12.25 16.45
N SER A 239 1.54 11.42 17.14
CA SER A 239 2.05 10.29 17.94
C SER A 239 2.32 9.02 17.12
N ALA A 240 1.92 8.94 15.85
CA ALA A 240 2.33 7.83 14.99
C ALA A 240 3.77 8.08 14.49
N PRO A 241 4.78 7.29 14.91
CA PRO A 241 6.15 7.49 14.46
C PRO A 241 6.24 7.11 12.97
N LEU A 242 6.22 8.13 12.10
CA LEU A 242 6.75 7.98 10.75
C LEU A 242 8.25 7.71 10.89
N SER A 243 8.63 6.43 10.81
CA SER A 243 10.03 5.95 10.82
C SER A 243 10.75 6.09 12.17
N PRO A 244 11.70 5.19 12.52
CA PRO A 244 12.52 5.36 13.71
C PRO A 244 13.28 6.69 13.63
N LYS A 245 12.96 7.62 14.52
CA LYS A 245 13.82 8.77 14.85
C LYS A 245 14.96 8.29 15.75
N ASP A 246 15.81 7.41 15.24
CA ASP A 246 17.06 7.03 15.91
C ASP A 246 18.21 7.06 14.90
N SER A 247 18.65 8.27 14.57
CA SER A 247 20.00 8.53 14.07
C SER A 247 20.38 9.99 14.32
N ASN A 248 20.97 10.25 15.48
CA ASN A 248 22.03 11.23 15.71
C ASN A 248 22.71 10.92 17.05
#